data_AF-A0A252BUA6-F1
#
_entry.id   AF-A0A252BUA6-F1
#
_cell.length_a   1.000
_cell.length_b   1.000
_cell.length_c   1.000
_cell.angle_alpha   90.00
_cell.angle_beta   90.00
_cell.angle_gamma   90.00
#
_symmetry.space_group_name_H-M   'P 1'
#
loop_
_entity.id
_entity.type
_entity.pdbx_description
1 polymer ?
#
loop_
_entity_poly.entity_id
_entity_poly.type
_entity_poly.pdbx_seq_one_letter_code
_entity_poly.pdbx_strand_id
1 'polypeptide(L)'
;FDISGVTSGSSSIKSLDGTGAISLGGNTLILTNANSAFGNTYSGAASGSGGVVVSGGTETLAGDNTYTGATTVASGAGLTLTGSVAGALATAGTTDVKGGAVGGLTTNTGALTAEDGVLADVTNNAGTVTLTNSTAGAVTNASSATLAASGGTLASAVNSGAMTLGRQNVASGGVTNNAGSLTLDGDTIGGVLAADGGSFNVTASNATAGSLSGSANGVLAGTLTLANAADIYSGVMSGNGGLTVAGGTETLTGDNTYTGATTISSGTLQLGDGGTTGGIANSSAIHNDGSLNVNHSN
;
A
#
# COMPACT_ATOMS: atom_id res chain seq x y z
N PHE A 1 20.03 -24.04 19.75
CA PHE A 1 19.51 -25.11 18.89
C PHE A 1 20.19 -24.98 17.53
N ASP A 2 20.73 -26.03 16.95
CA ASP A 2 21.53 -25.94 15.72
C ASP A 2 21.09 -27.04 14.74
N ILE A 3 20.62 -26.61 13.57
CA ILE A 3 20.24 -27.51 12.46
C ILE A 3 21.15 -27.31 11.25
N SER A 4 22.22 -26.50 11.35
CA SER A 4 23.08 -26.13 10.22
C SER A 4 23.76 -27.32 9.55
N GLY A 5 24.02 -28.40 10.29
CA GLY A 5 24.62 -29.64 9.79
C GLY A 5 23.62 -30.69 9.26
N VAL A 6 22.32 -30.39 9.27
CA VAL A 6 21.30 -31.33 8.79
C VAL A 6 21.37 -31.44 7.26
N THR A 7 21.48 -32.68 6.74
CA THR A 7 21.69 -32.93 5.30
C THR A 7 20.40 -33.03 4.49
N SER A 8 19.23 -33.17 5.13
CA SER A 8 17.93 -33.23 4.46
C SER A 8 17.44 -31.89 3.92
N GLY A 9 18.13 -30.77 4.22
CA GLY A 9 17.69 -29.42 3.84
C GLY A 9 16.62 -28.83 4.76
N SER A 10 16.05 -29.61 5.67
CA SER A 10 15.02 -29.17 6.61
C SER A 10 14.97 -30.00 7.89
N SER A 11 14.35 -29.44 8.92
CA SER A 11 14.03 -30.10 10.19
C SER A 11 12.65 -29.69 10.66
N SER A 12 11.88 -30.64 11.18
CA SER A 12 10.51 -30.38 11.65
C SER A 12 10.41 -30.55 13.16
N ILE A 13 9.78 -29.57 13.81
CA ILE A 13 9.37 -29.62 15.21
C ILE A 13 7.88 -29.27 15.31
N LYS A 14 7.27 -29.46 16.49
CA LYS A 14 5.87 -29.08 16.70
C LYS A 14 5.73 -27.57 16.90
N SER A 15 6.30 -27.07 17.98
CA SER A 15 6.27 -25.68 18.41
C SER A 15 7.69 -25.16 18.65
N LEU A 16 7.84 -23.84 18.65
CA LEU A 16 9.07 -23.17 19.04
C LEU A 16 8.80 -22.20 20.20
N ASP A 17 9.67 -22.21 21.20
CA ASP A 17 9.57 -21.35 22.38
C ASP A 17 10.95 -21.07 22.98
N GLY A 18 11.05 -19.96 23.72
CA GLY A 18 12.23 -19.60 24.51
C GLY A 18 13.13 -18.53 23.89
N THR A 19 14.31 -18.35 24.49
CA THR A 19 15.23 -17.23 24.20
C THR A 19 16.56 -17.66 23.59
N GLY A 20 16.78 -18.97 23.42
CA GLY A 20 18.07 -19.51 22.97
C GLY A 20 18.35 -19.21 21.50
N ALA A 21 19.62 -19.07 21.13
CA ALA A 21 20.01 -18.87 19.74
C ALA A 21 19.71 -20.10 18.86
N ILE A 22 19.30 -19.84 17.61
CA ILE A 22 19.12 -20.86 16.57
C ILE A 22 20.11 -20.61 15.43
N SER A 23 20.88 -21.65 15.08
CA SER A 23 21.68 -21.70 13.85
C SER A 23 20.95 -22.55 12.82
N LEU A 24 20.43 -21.92 11.77
CA LEU A 24 19.75 -22.61 10.67
C LEU A 24 20.73 -23.16 9.63
N GLY A 25 21.92 -22.55 9.51
CA GLY A 25 22.79 -22.78 8.34
C GLY A 25 22.03 -22.47 7.05
N GLY A 26 22.02 -23.40 6.10
CA GLY A 26 21.20 -23.31 4.89
C GLY A 26 19.84 -24.00 4.97
N ASN A 27 19.43 -24.50 6.15
CA ASN A 27 18.29 -25.40 6.29
C ASN A 27 17.01 -24.70 6.73
N THR A 28 15.87 -25.28 6.36
CA THR A 28 14.55 -24.77 6.75
C THR A 28 14.06 -25.42 8.06
N LEU A 29 13.68 -24.61 9.04
CA LEU A 29 12.97 -25.08 10.23
C LEU A 29 11.45 -25.05 10.00
N ILE A 30 10.78 -26.19 10.15
CA ILE A 30 9.33 -26.33 9.95
C ILE A 30 8.63 -26.51 11.30
N LEU A 31 7.74 -25.58 11.64
CA LEU A 31 6.85 -25.64 12.80
C LEU A 31 5.52 -26.27 12.36
N THR A 32 5.31 -27.53 12.71
CA THR A 32 4.18 -28.33 12.22
C THR A 32 2.87 -28.06 12.98
N ASN A 33 2.97 -27.55 14.22
CA ASN A 33 1.82 -27.18 15.06
C ASN A 33 2.29 -26.25 16.19
N ALA A 34 2.48 -24.96 15.90
CA ALA A 34 2.80 -23.92 16.87
C ALA A 34 1.58 -23.64 17.77
N ASN A 35 1.26 -24.61 18.63
CA ASN A 35 0.15 -24.58 19.57
C ASN A 35 0.52 -25.38 20.83
N SER A 36 1.56 -24.91 21.52
CA SER A 36 2.03 -25.46 22.78
C SER A 36 1.26 -24.89 23.97
N ALA A 37 1.04 -25.70 25.00
CA ALA A 37 0.43 -25.29 26.26
C ALA A 37 1.32 -24.31 27.08
N PHE A 38 2.59 -24.19 26.74
CA PHE A 38 3.58 -23.32 27.40
C PHE A 38 3.83 -22.01 26.63
N GLY A 39 3.08 -21.76 25.56
CA GLY A 39 3.26 -20.62 24.64
C GLY A 39 4.04 -21.02 23.38
N ASN A 40 4.00 -20.14 22.38
CA ASN A 40 4.74 -20.27 21.11
C ASN A 40 5.46 -18.96 20.84
N THR A 41 6.22 -18.49 21.82
CA THR A 41 6.93 -17.21 21.72
C THR A 41 8.42 -17.48 21.74
N TYR A 42 9.02 -17.27 20.59
CA TYR A 42 10.46 -17.31 20.42
C TYR A 42 11.03 -15.89 20.47
N SER A 43 11.73 -15.58 21.56
CA SER A 43 12.40 -14.28 21.77
C SER A 43 13.91 -14.34 21.56
N GLY A 44 14.43 -15.49 21.09
CA GLY A 44 15.84 -15.64 20.73
C GLY A 44 16.17 -15.09 19.35
N ALA A 45 17.43 -15.22 18.95
CA ALA A 45 17.89 -14.88 17.61
C ALA A 45 18.14 -16.13 16.77
N ALA A 46 17.41 -16.27 15.67
CA ALA A 46 17.71 -17.24 14.63
C ALA A 46 18.58 -16.62 13.52
N SER A 47 19.56 -17.37 13.00
CA SER A 47 20.54 -16.89 12.02
C SER A 47 20.85 -17.95 10.95
N GLY A 48 21.42 -17.52 9.81
CA GLY A 48 21.78 -18.37 8.68
C GLY A 48 21.11 -17.95 7.37
N SER A 49 21.39 -18.67 6.28
CA SER A 49 20.73 -18.44 4.98
C SER A 49 19.44 -19.26 4.82
N GLY A 50 19.17 -20.19 5.74
CA GLY A 50 17.95 -20.97 5.83
C GLY A 50 16.73 -20.14 6.26
N GLY A 51 15.55 -20.77 6.24
CA GLY A 51 14.27 -20.13 6.52
C GLY A 51 13.45 -20.81 7.61
N VAL A 52 12.27 -20.26 7.87
CA VAL A 52 11.31 -20.80 8.84
C VAL A 52 9.94 -20.97 8.17
N VAL A 53 9.29 -22.10 8.37
CA VAL A 53 7.93 -22.38 7.88
C VAL A 53 7.01 -22.62 9.08
N VAL A 54 5.97 -21.81 9.23
CA VAL A 54 4.85 -22.11 10.13
C VAL A 54 3.78 -22.84 9.32
N SER A 55 3.73 -24.16 9.48
CA SER A 55 2.82 -25.04 8.73
C SER A 55 1.47 -25.22 9.43
N GLY A 56 1.37 -24.91 10.71
CA GLY A 56 0.14 -25.02 11.50
C GLY A 56 0.31 -24.38 12.87
N GLY A 57 -0.80 -23.98 13.49
CA GLY A 57 -0.79 -23.19 14.73
C GLY A 57 -0.34 -21.74 14.48
N THR A 58 -0.05 -21.00 15.56
CA THR A 58 0.42 -19.61 15.51
C THR A 58 1.73 -19.47 16.29
N GLU A 59 2.78 -19.03 15.61
CA GLU A 59 4.08 -18.70 16.22
C GLU A 59 4.21 -17.21 16.47
N THR A 60 4.83 -16.82 17.58
CA THR A 60 5.25 -15.44 17.85
C THR A 60 6.77 -15.33 17.76
N LEU A 61 7.27 -14.64 16.73
CA LEU A 61 8.68 -14.28 16.63
C LEU A 61 8.89 -12.90 17.26
N ALA A 62 9.47 -12.90 18.46
CA ALA A 62 9.68 -11.70 19.26
C ALA A 62 11.13 -11.23 19.32
N GLY A 63 12.09 -12.08 18.96
CA GLY A 63 13.50 -11.71 18.89
C GLY A 63 13.92 -11.16 17.53
N ASP A 64 15.17 -10.69 17.48
CA ASP A 64 15.77 -10.20 16.24
C ASP A 64 16.35 -11.36 15.43
N ASN A 65 15.61 -11.78 14.40
CA ASN A 65 16.02 -12.89 13.56
C ASN A 65 16.77 -12.38 12.33
N THR A 66 18.03 -12.79 12.23
CA THR A 66 18.97 -12.35 11.19
C THR A 66 19.07 -13.32 10.02
N TYR A 67 18.28 -14.40 10.02
CA TYR A 67 18.28 -15.33 8.91
C TYR A 67 17.73 -14.68 7.63
N THR A 68 18.33 -15.01 6.49
CA THR A 68 17.99 -14.40 5.20
C THR A 68 17.07 -15.25 4.34
N GLY A 69 16.87 -16.52 4.69
CA GLY A 69 15.89 -17.37 4.03
C GLY A 69 14.46 -16.94 4.37
N ALA A 70 13.49 -17.43 3.60
CA ALA A 70 12.11 -16.99 3.72
C ALA A 70 11.46 -17.46 5.04
N THR A 71 10.66 -16.59 5.64
CA THR A 71 9.62 -16.95 6.61
C THR A 71 8.33 -17.23 5.83
N THR A 72 7.80 -18.45 5.93
CA THR A 72 6.55 -18.84 5.24
C THR A 72 5.46 -19.20 6.24
N VAL A 73 4.27 -18.62 6.08
CA VAL A 73 3.09 -18.92 6.89
C VAL A 73 2.07 -19.61 6.01
N ALA A 74 1.86 -20.90 6.25
CA ALA A 74 0.95 -21.72 5.45
C ALA A 74 -0.52 -21.32 5.66
N SER A 75 -1.39 -21.74 4.74
CA SER A 75 -2.83 -21.57 4.91
C SER A 75 -3.32 -22.23 6.20
N GLY A 76 -4.12 -21.50 6.98
CA GLY A 76 -4.60 -21.95 8.29
C GLY A 76 -3.59 -21.84 9.43
N ALA A 77 -2.35 -21.40 9.16
CA ALA A 77 -1.35 -21.09 10.18
C ALA A 77 -1.30 -19.58 10.48
N GLY A 78 -0.61 -19.24 11.56
CA GLY A 78 -0.47 -17.88 12.08
C GLY A 78 0.97 -17.49 12.35
N LEU A 79 1.28 -16.21 12.17
CA LEU A 79 2.51 -15.60 12.67
C LEU A 79 2.16 -14.28 13.35
N THR A 80 2.65 -14.09 14.57
CA THR A 80 2.75 -12.77 15.21
C THR A 80 4.22 -12.36 15.19
N LEU A 81 4.53 -11.19 14.65
CA LEU A 81 5.89 -10.68 14.54
C LEU A 81 6.01 -9.39 15.35
N THR A 82 6.55 -9.49 16.56
CA THR A 82 6.89 -8.32 17.40
C THR A 82 8.38 -7.98 17.34
N GLY A 83 9.21 -8.94 16.90
CA GLY A 83 10.63 -8.75 16.64
C GLY A 83 10.90 -8.48 15.16
N SER A 84 12.01 -9.00 14.65
CA SER A 84 12.39 -8.81 13.25
C SER A 84 12.69 -10.13 12.54
N VAL A 85 12.49 -10.13 11.22
CA VAL A 85 13.03 -11.13 10.29
C VAL A 85 13.80 -10.41 9.18
N ALA A 86 15.04 -10.79 8.93
CA ALA A 86 15.85 -10.17 7.87
C ALA A 86 15.47 -10.64 6.47
N GLY A 87 14.99 -11.88 6.33
CA GLY A 87 14.56 -12.48 5.06
C GLY A 87 13.20 -12.01 4.55
N ALA A 88 12.78 -12.62 3.44
CA ALA A 88 11.45 -12.42 2.86
C ALA A 88 10.35 -13.06 3.73
N LEU A 89 9.13 -12.52 3.64
CA LEU A 89 7.94 -13.07 4.29
C LEU A 89 6.92 -13.49 3.23
N ALA A 90 6.41 -14.70 3.30
CA ALA A 90 5.33 -15.18 2.46
C ALA A 90 4.18 -15.70 3.33
N THR A 91 3.00 -15.09 3.23
CA THR A 91 1.84 -15.44 4.06
C THR A 91 0.64 -15.86 3.22
N ALA A 92 0.24 -17.12 3.39
CA ALA A 92 -1.04 -17.67 2.90
C ALA A 92 -2.04 -17.92 4.04
N GLY A 93 -1.58 -17.81 5.29
CA GLY A 93 -2.39 -17.85 6.51
C GLY A 93 -2.68 -16.46 7.02
N THR A 94 -2.56 -16.27 8.34
CA THR A 94 -2.69 -14.97 9.00
C THR A 94 -1.35 -14.52 9.54
N THR A 95 -0.86 -13.36 9.13
CA THR A 95 0.33 -12.74 9.71
C THR A 95 -0.01 -11.39 10.32
N ASP A 96 0.55 -11.12 11.48
CA ASP A 96 0.29 -9.95 12.30
C ASP A 96 1.62 -9.33 12.76
N VAL A 97 2.04 -8.24 12.11
CA VAL A 97 3.30 -7.53 12.38
C VAL A 97 3.04 -6.39 13.36
N LYS A 98 3.43 -6.58 14.63
CA LYS A 98 3.13 -5.65 15.74
C LYS A 98 4.37 -4.93 16.22
N GLY A 99 4.69 -3.81 15.58
CA GLY A 99 5.94 -3.07 15.79
C GLY A 99 7.17 -3.79 15.24
N GLY A 100 6.97 -4.95 14.61
CA GLY A 100 8.05 -5.77 14.07
C GLY A 100 8.56 -5.29 12.71
N ALA A 101 9.62 -5.94 12.23
CA ALA A 101 10.24 -5.60 10.96
C ALA A 101 10.45 -6.81 10.04
N VAL A 102 10.19 -6.61 8.74
CA VAL A 102 10.49 -7.57 7.67
C VAL A 102 11.47 -6.92 6.70
N GLY A 103 12.70 -7.43 6.66
CA GLY A 103 13.79 -6.88 5.85
C GLY A 103 13.70 -7.24 4.36
N GLY A 104 13.03 -8.34 4.01
CA GLY A 104 12.82 -8.76 2.62
C GLY A 104 11.41 -8.47 2.09
N LEU A 105 11.20 -8.80 0.81
CA LEU A 105 9.89 -8.71 0.16
C LEU A 105 8.83 -9.48 0.97
N THR A 106 7.70 -8.83 1.22
CA THR A 106 6.52 -9.46 1.80
C THR A 106 5.52 -9.80 0.72
N THR A 107 5.08 -11.06 0.65
CA THR A 107 4.03 -11.52 -0.27
C THR A 107 2.84 -12.06 0.52
N ASN A 108 1.62 -11.68 0.11
CA ASN A 108 0.39 -12.11 0.76
C ASN A 108 -0.59 -12.74 -0.24
N THR A 109 -1.16 -13.88 0.15
CA THR A 109 -2.38 -14.47 -0.44
C THR A 109 -3.45 -14.77 0.62
N GLY A 110 -3.14 -14.56 1.91
CA GLY A 110 -4.04 -14.74 3.04
C GLY A 110 -4.42 -13.40 3.67
N ALA A 111 -4.23 -13.28 4.98
CA ALA A 111 -4.41 -12.04 5.73
C ALA A 111 -3.08 -11.55 6.30
N LEU A 112 -2.74 -10.29 6.04
CA LEU A 112 -1.60 -9.61 6.64
C LEU A 112 -2.10 -8.33 7.32
N THR A 113 -1.81 -8.21 8.63
CA THR A 113 -1.94 -6.96 9.37
C THR A 113 -0.56 -6.47 9.78
N ALA A 114 -0.35 -5.17 9.73
CA ALA A 114 0.81 -4.52 10.33
C ALA A 114 0.37 -3.28 11.09
N GLU A 115 0.76 -3.20 12.36
CA GLU A 115 0.59 -2.04 13.22
C GLU A 115 1.96 -1.56 13.68
N ASP A 116 2.29 -0.29 13.40
CA ASP A 116 3.60 0.31 13.70
C ASP A 116 4.79 -0.49 13.13
N GLY A 117 4.55 -1.31 12.10
CA GLY A 117 5.54 -2.21 11.51
C GLY A 117 6.42 -1.54 10.47
N VAL A 118 7.58 -2.15 10.20
CA VAL A 118 8.48 -1.76 9.11
C VAL A 118 8.61 -2.91 8.14
N LEU A 119 8.02 -2.76 6.96
CA LEU A 119 8.11 -3.72 5.88
C LEU A 119 8.97 -3.12 4.76
N ALA A 120 9.73 -3.96 4.07
CA ALA A 120 10.26 -3.61 2.76
C ALA A 120 9.10 -3.53 1.74
N ASP A 121 9.29 -4.01 0.52
CA ASP A 121 8.19 -4.05 -0.45
C ASP A 121 7.09 -5.04 -0.04
N VAL A 122 5.85 -4.74 -0.40
CA VAL A 122 4.67 -5.55 -0.10
C VAL A 122 3.90 -5.85 -1.38
N THR A 123 3.74 -7.13 -1.70
CA THR A 123 2.92 -7.59 -2.82
C THR A 123 1.73 -8.39 -2.28
N ASN A 124 0.54 -7.79 -2.37
CA ASN A 124 -0.72 -8.43 -2.08
C ASN A 124 -1.26 -9.13 -3.33
N ASN A 125 -0.91 -10.40 -3.50
CA ASN A 125 -1.32 -11.21 -4.67
C ASN A 125 -2.79 -11.65 -4.60
N ALA A 126 -3.33 -11.82 -3.39
CA ALA A 126 -4.74 -12.13 -3.11
C ALA A 126 -5.02 -11.85 -1.62
N GLY A 127 -6.28 -11.86 -1.21
CA GLY A 127 -6.64 -11.73 0.19
C GLY A 127 -6.53 -10.28 0.69
N THR A 128 -6.18 -10.08 1.95
CA THR A 128 -6.27 -8.77 2.61
C THR A 128 -4.95 -8.33 3.21
N VAL A 129 -4.58 -7.07 2.97
CA VAL A 129 -3.49 -6.37 3.67
C VAL A 129 -4.06 -5.15 4.39
N THR A 130 -3.75 -5.01 5.67
CA THR A 130 -4.06 -3.81 6.46
C THR A 130 -2.78 -3.25 7.07
N LEU A 131 -2.46 -2.00 6.77
CA LEU A 131 -1.30 -1.28 7.29
C LEU A 131 -1.79 -0.10 8.15
N THR A 132 -1.45 -0.10 9.43
CA THR A 132 -1.80 0.99 10.37
C THR A 132 -0.51 1.55 10.94
N ASN A 133 -0.27 2.85 10.76
CA ASN A 133 0.94 3.56 11.19
C ASN A 133 2.26 2.87 10.76
N SER A 134 2.20 2.04 9.73
CA SER A 134 3.34 1.22 9.31
C SER A 134 4.11 1.90 8.19
N THR A 135 5.41 1.61 8.10
CA THR A 135 6.25 1.99 6.98
C THR A 135 6.36 0.80 6.04
N ALA A 136 6.06 1.00 4.76
CA ALA A 136 6.29 0.01 3.72
C ALA A 136 7.04 0.64 2.54
N GLY A 137 7.77 -0.20 1.81
CA GLY A 137 8.37 0.14 0.51
C GLY A 137 7.31 0.31 -0.57
N ALA A 138 7.59 -0.20 -1.77
CA ALA A 138 6.60 -0.22 -2.83
C ALA A 138 5.49 -1.23 -2.51
N VAL A 139 4.24 -0.83 -2.69
CA VAL A 139 3.07 -1.66 -2.43
C VAL A 139 2.37 -2.01 -3.74
N THR A 140 2.12 -3.29 -3.98
CA THR A 140 1.32 -3.76 -5.13
C THR A 140 0.10 -4.54 -4.65
N ASN A 141 -1.09 -4.17 -5.14
CA ASN A 141 -2.35 -4.83 -4.84
C ASN A 141 -2.98 -5.43 -6.10
N ALA A 142 -3.05 -6.76 -6.16
CA ALA A 142 -3.58 -7.49 -7.31
C ALA A 142 -5.11 -7.41 -7.40
N SER A 143 -5.69 -7.83 -8.53
CA SER A 143 -7.12 -7.66 -8.84
C SER A 143 -8.08 -8.40 -7.91
N SER A 144 -7.66 -9.51 -7.31
CA SER A 144 -8.44 -10.28 -6.33
C SER A 144 -8.14 -9.89 -4.88
N ALA A 145 -7.43 -8.79 -4.67
CA ALA A 145 -6.86 -8.43 -3.39
C ALA A 145 -7.42 -7.09 -2.87
N THR A 146 -7.53 -7.00 -1.55
CA THR A 146 -7.95 -5.79 -0.84
C THR A 146 -6.80 -5.26 0.01
N LEU A 147 -6.51 -3.97 -0.09
CA LEU A 147 -5.49 -3.30 0.71
C LEU A 147 -6.04 -2.05 1.37
N ALA A 148 -5.80 -1.88 2.66
CA ALA A 148 -6.08 -0.65 3.38
C ALA A 148 -4.83 -0.16 4.09
N ALA A 149 -4.47 1.11 3.92
CA ALA A 149 -3.40 1.77 4.65
C ALA A 149 -3.94 3.00 5.37
N SER A 150 -3.53 3.24 6.63
CA SER A 150 -3.90 4.45 7.38
C SER A 150 -2.75 4.88 8.27
N GLY A 151 -2.54 6.19 8.40
CA GLY A 151 -1.28 6.72 8.92
C GLY A 151 -0.07 6.16 8.16
N GLY A 152 1.12 6.28 8.76
CA GLY A 152 2.33 5.66 8.21
C GLY A 152 2.72 6.16 6.82
N THR A 153 3.64 5.44 6.18
CA THR A 153 4.21 5.84 4.89
C THR A 153 4.37 4.64 3.95
N LEU A 154 4.02 4.85 2.69
CA LEU A 154 4.35 3.93 1.59
C LEU A 154 5.39 4.62 0.69
N ALA A 155 6.31 3.87 0.10
CA ALA A 155 7.21 4.45 -0.91
C ALA A 155 6.44 4.78 -2.20
N SER A 156 5.57 3.87 -2.64
CA SER A 156 4.64 4.05 -3.77
C SER A 156 3.54 2.98 -3.69
N ALA A 157 2.48 3.13 -4.48
CA ALA A 157 1.44 2.10 -4.56
C ALA A 157 0.99 1.83 -6.00
N VAL A 158 0.71 0.56 -6.31
CA VAL A 158 0.07 0.13 -7.55
C VAL A 158 -1.16 -0.69 -7.18
N ASN A 159 -2.31 -0.34 -7.74
CA ASN A 159 -3.58 -1.02 -7.50
C ASN A 159 -4.18 -1.57 -8.80
N SER A 160 -4.61 -2.82 -8.72
CA SER A 160 -5.52 -3.46 -9.68
C SER A 160 -6.79 -4.03 -9.02
N GLY A 161 -6.83 -4.05 -7.68
CA GLY A 161 -7.93 -4.59 -6.87
C GLY A 161 -8.71 -3.50 -6.15
N ALA A 162 -9.02 -3.72 -4.87
CA ALA A 162 -9.61 -2.70 -4.01
C ALA A 162 -8.55 -2.12 -3.06
N MET A 163 -8.24 -0.83 -3.19
CA MET A 163 -7.29 -0.15 -2.32
C MET A 163 -7.93 1.06 -1.63
N THR A 164 -7.65 1.22 -0.34
CA THR A 164 -7.97 2.45 0.43
C THR A 164 -6.68 3.03 1.00
N LEU A 165 -6.38 4.28 0.65
CA LEU A 165 -5.41 5.11 1.34
C LEU A 165 -6.18 6.04 2.28
N GLY A 166 -6.16 5.68 3.55
CA GLY A 166 -6.90 6.32 4.62
C GLY A 166 -6.14 7.46 5.27
N ARG A 167 -6.80 8.08 6.24
CA ARG A 167 -6.38 9.32 6.89
C ARG A 167 -4.92 9.31 7.32
N GLN A 168 -4.19 10.37 6.96
CA GLN A 168 -2.77 10.57 7.24
C GLN A 168 -1.81 9.53 6.63
N ASN A 169 -2.28 8.63 5.77
CA ASN A 169 -1.35 7.84 4.98
C ASN A 169 -0.59 8.74 4.01
N VAL A 170 0.72 8.53 3.92
CA VAL A 170 1.57 9.25 2.97
C VAL A 170 2.20 8.26 2.00
N ALA A 171 1.76 8.26 0.75
CA ALA A 171 2.52 7.66 -0.34
C ALA A 171 3.58 8.68 -0.78
N SER A 172 4.86 8.44 -0.47
CA SER A 172 5.92 9.42 -0.74
C SER A 172 6.16 9.62 -2.24
N GLY A 173 5.97 8.56 -3.03
CA GLY A 173 6.01 8.56 -4.49
C GLY A 173 4.62 8.60 -5.12
N GLY A 174 4.52 8.09 -6.34
CA GLY A 174 3.26 8.01 -7.09
C GLY A 174 2.36 6.85 -6.65
N VAL A 175 1.09 6.97 -7.00
CA VAL A 175 0.07 5.93 -6.87
C VAL A 175 -0.57 5.68 -8.23
N THR A 176 -0.49 4.45 -8.72
CA THR A 176 -1.08 4.05 -10.00
C THR A 176 -2.26 3.11 -9.77
N ASN A 177 -3.41 3.43 -10.35
CA ASN A 177 -4.62 2.62 -10.31
C ASN A 177 -4.90 2.01 -11.70
N ASN A 178 -4.23 0.90 -12.00
CA ASN A 178 -4.34 0.19 -13.27
C ASN A 178 -5.73 -0.42 -13.51
N ALA A 179 -6.39 -0.85 -12.43
CA ALA A 179 -7.72 -1.46 -12.48
C ALA A 179 -8.37 -1.39 -11.09
N GLY A 180 -9.63 -1.80 -11.02
CA GLY A 180 -10.36 -1.88 -9.76
C GLY A 180 -10.71 -0.50 -9.19
N SER A 181 -10.70 -0.38 -7.87
CA SER A 181 -11.14 0.82 -7.16
C SER A 181 -10.08 1.31 -6.18
N LEU A 182 -9.78 2.61 -6.24
CA LEU A 182 -8.91 3.31 -5.29
C LEU A 182 -9.74 4.33 -4.49
N THR A 183 -9.73 4.23 -3.16
CA THR A 183 -10.34 5.22 -2.27
C THR A 183 -9.26 6.04 -1.60
N LEU A 184 -9.38 7.36 -1.69
CA LEU A 184 -8.51 8.37 -1.08
C LEU A 184 -9.30 9.08 0.02
N ASP A 185 -8.90 8.89 1.27
CA ASP A 185 -9.66 9.27 2.47
C ASP A 185 -8.80 10.05 3.48
N GLY A 186 -8.33 11.24 3.07
CA GLY A 186 -7.50 12.11 3.89
C GLY A 186 -6.02 11.76 3.85
N ASP A 187 -5.57 11.15 2.76
CA ASP A 187 -4.19 10.76 2.48
C ASP A 187 -3.43 11.85 1.70
N THR A 188 -2.12 11.63 1.54
CA THR A 188 -1.23 12.44 0.70
C THR A 188 -0.40 11.56 -0.22
N ILE A 189 -0.49 11.82 -1.52
CA ILE A 189 0.36 11.24 -2.55
C ILE A 189 1.38 12.31 -2.96
N GLY A 190 2.66 12.05 -2.71
CA GLY A 190 3.74 12.99 -3.02
C GLY A 190 4.00 13.12 -4.52
N GLY A 191 3.72 12.05 -5.29
CA GLY A 191 3.88 12.00 -6.74
C GLY A 191 2.57 12.07 -7.52
N VAL A 192 2.58 11.47 -8.71
CA VAL A 192 1.41 11.39 -9.61
C VAL A 192 0.37 10.43 -9.04
N LEU A 193 -0.90 10.85 -9.04
CA LEU A 193 -2.05 9.96 -8.98
C LEU A 193 -2.42 9.56 -10.42
N ALA A 194 -2.11 8.34 -10.83
CA ALA A 194 -2.35 7.85 -12.19
C ALA A 194 -3.59 6.96 -12.24
N ALA A 195 -4.68 7.45 -12.85
CA ALA A 195 -5.94 6.75 -13.03
C ALA A 195 -5.95 5.93 -14.35
N ASP A 196 -5.11 4.89 -14.40
CA ASP A 196 -4.78 4.12 -15.60
C ASP A 196 -5.66 2.86 -15.80
N GLY A 197 -6.97 3.00 -15.59
CA GLY A 197 -7.97 1.96 -15.90
C GLY A 197 -8.92 1.61 -14.76
N GLY A 198 -8.52 1.84 -13.51
CA GLY A 198 -9.40 1.75 -12.35
C GLY A 198 -10.03 3.09 -11.97
N SER A 199 -11.21 3.08 -11.35
CA SER A 199 -11.81 4.31 -10.81
C SER A 199 -11.14 4.74 -9.51
N PHE A 200 -11.10 6.04 -9.26
CA PHE A 200 -10.73 6.57 -7.94
C PHE A 200 -11.88 7.34 -7.30
N ASN A 201 -11.92 7.36 -5.97
CA ASN A 201 -12.90 8.09 -5.18
C ASN A 201 -12.19 8.89 -4.09
N VAL A 202 -12.40 10.21 -4.09
CA VAL A 202 -11.95 11.10 -3.00
C VAL A 202 -13.11 11.28 -2.04
N THR A 203 -12.95 10.83 -0.80
CA THR A 203 -14.01 10.95 0.21
C THR A 203 -14.17 12.39 0.69
N ALA A 204 -15.14 12.63 1.58
CA ALA A 204 -15.32 13.91 2.25
C ALA A 204 -14.11 14.35 3.11
N SER A 205 -13.15 13.44 3.36
CA SER A 205 -11.90 13.73 4.09
C SER A 205 -10.86 14.46 3.25
N ASN A 206 -11.16 14.74 1.97
CA ASN A 206 -10.24 15.30 0.98
C ASN A 206 -9.04 14.39 0.68
N ALA A 207 -8.24 14.75 -0.32
CA ALA A 207 -6.97 14.09 -0.60
C ALA A 207 -6.00 15.08 -1.24
N THR A 208 -4.69 14.82 -1.13
CA THR A 208 -3.66 15.57 -1.85
C THR A 208 -2.87 14.64 -2.75
N ALA A 209 -2.58 15.06 -3.98
CA ALA A 209 -1.64 14.42 -4.88
C ALA A 209 -0.64 15.46 -5.42
N GLY A 210 0.49 15.02 -5.98
CA GLY A 210 1.37 15.89 -6.75
C GLY A 210 0.63 16.40 -7.99
N SER A 211 0.24 15.47 -8.86
CA SER A 211 -0.48 15.71 -10.12
C SER A 211 -1.50 14.59 -10.35
N LEU A 212 -2.35 14.76 -11.36
CA LEU A 212 -3.34 13.76 -11.77
C LEU A 212 -3.10 13.37 -13.24
N SER A 213 -3.08 12.08 -13.54
CA SER A 213 -2.93 11.59 -14.91
C SER A 213 -3.91 10.46 -15.22
N GLY A 214 -4.00 10.09 -16.50
CA GLY A 214 -4.76 8.93 -16.94
C GLY A 214 -6.13 9.29 -17.52
N SER A 215 -6.98 8.27 -17.65
CA SER A 215 -8.25 8.36 -18.40
C SER A 215 -9.44 7.74 -17.67
N ALA A 216 -9.22 7.03 -16.57
CA ALA A 216 -10.32 6.45 -15.80
C ALA A 216 -11.03 7.52 -14.96
N ASN A 217 -12.32 7.31 -14.69
CA ASN A 217 -13.16 8.30 -14.02
C ASN A 217 -12.89 8.42 -12.52
N GLY A 218 -13.12 9.62 -12.00
CA GLY A 218 -13.02 9.96 -10.58
C GLY A 218 -14.37 10.38 -9.99
N VAL A 219 -14.58 10.08 -8.72
CA VAL A 219 -15.69 10.64 -7.91
C VAL A 219 -15.10 11.47 -6.79
N LEU A 220 -15.55 12.72 -6.67
CA LEU A 220 -15.12 13.68 -5.66
C LEU A 220 -16.31 13.91 -4.71
N ALA A 221 -16.24 13.34 -3.51
CA ALA A 221 -17.11 13.72 -2.40
C ALA A 221 -16.48 14.87 -1.58
N GLY A 222 -15.15 14.90 -1.48
CA GLY A 222 -14.35 16.02 -0.96
C GLY A 222 -13.47 16.65 -2.03
N THR A 223 -12.53 17.48 -1.60
CA THR A 223 -11.61 18.20 -2.50
C THR A 223 -10.38 17.36 -2.81
N LEU A 224 -10.04 17.22 -4.09
CA LEU A 224 -8.72 16.78 -4.52
C LEU A 224 -7.81 17.99 -4.67
N THR A 225 -6.66 18.00 -3.98
CA THR A 225 -5.64 19.05 -4.12
C THR A 225 -4.45 18.51 -4.90
N LEU A 226 -4.06 19.21 -5.97
CA LEU A 226 -2.86 18.93 -6.76
C LEU A 226 -1.77 19.92 -6.38
N ALA A 227 -0.77 19.46 -5.64
CA ALA A 227 0.27 20.31 -5.05
C ALA A 227 1.32 20.76 -6.06
N ASN A 228 1.64 19.91 -7.04
CA ASN A 228 2.73 20.10 -7.99
C ASN A 228 2.31 19.54 -9.36
N ALA A 229 1.21 20.07 -9.92
CA ALA A 229 0.62 19.54 -11.13
C ALA A 229 1.58 19.59 -12.33
N ALA A 230 1.57 18.57 -13.17
CA ALA A 230 2.47 18.47 -14.31
C ALA A 230 1.89 17.64 -15.47
N ASP A 231 0.63 17.19 -15.35
CA ASP A 231 0.09 16.12 -16.17
C ASP A 231 -1.19 16.52 -16.90
N ILE A 232 -1.58 15.63 -17.83
CA ILE A 232 -2.84 15.69 -18.55
C ILE A 232 -3.75 14.57 -18.02
N TYR A 233 -4.95 14.96 -17.60
CA TYR A 233 -6.00 14.03 -17.22
C TYR A 233 -7.17 14.11 -18.22
N SER A 234 -7.53 12.95 -18.75
CA SER A 234 -8.56 12.79 -19.80
C SER A 234 -9.85 12.13 -19.31
N GLY A 235 -9.85 11.62 -18.08
CA GLY A 235 -11.04 11.07 -17.45
C GLY A 235 -12.04 12.15 -17.02
N VAL A 236 -13.20 11.71 -16.54
CA VAL A 236 -14.23 12.61 -15.98
C VAL A 236 -14.21 12.53 -14.46
N MET A 237 -14.03 13.66 -13.78
CA MET A 237 -14.33 13.81 -12.36
C MET A 237 -15.79 14.22 -12.16
N SER A 238 -16.47 13.58 -11.23
CA SER A 238 -17.89 13.82 -10.87
C SER A 238 -18.06 14.01 -9.37
N GLY A 239 -19.27 14.31 -8.88
CA GLY A 239 -19.58 14.37 -7.44
C GLY A 239 -19.79 15.77 -6.87
N ASN A 240 -19.89 15.88 -5.55
CA ASN A 240 -20.19 17.13 -4.83
C ASN A 240 -18.94 17.89 -4.35
N GLY A 241 -17.79 17.24 -4.37
CA GLY A 241 -16.49 17.80 -4.06
C GLY A 241 -15.92 18.67 -5.18
N GLY A 242 -14.69 19.15 -4.96
CA GLY A 242 -14.03 20.13 -5.84
C GLY A 242 -12.59 19.77 -6.18
N LEU A 243 -11.95 20.65 -6.94
CA LEU A 243 -10.56 20.51 -7.36
C LEU A 243 -9.79 21.76 -6.91
N THR A 244 -8.59 21.56 -6.35
CA THR A 244 -7.64 22.63 -6.08
C THR A 244 -6.34 22.37 -6.84
N VAL A 245 -5.93 23.30 -7.69
CA VAL A 245 -4.60 23.30 -8.33
C VAL A 245 -3.71 24.27 -7.57
N ALA A 246 -2.87 23.73 -6.69
CA ALA A 246 -2.08 24.51 -5.76
C ALA A 246 -0.71 24.94 -6.30
N GLY A 247 -0.18 24.23 -7.29
CA GLY A 247 1.08 24.54 -7.96
C GLY A 247 1.20 23.77 -9.28
N GLY A 248 2.16 24.18 -10.12
CA GLY A 248 2.39 23.54 -11.42
C GLY A 248 1.30 23.82 -12.46
N THR A 249 1.15 22.96 -13.46
CA THR A 249 0.11 23.04 -14.51
C THR A 249 -0.63 21.71 -14.63
N GLU A 250 -1.94 21.72 -14.43
CA GLU A 250 -2.82 20.57 -14.67
C GLU A 250 -3.64 20.83 -15.93
N THR A 251 -3.68 19.87 -16.85
CA THR A 251 -4.47 19.96 -18.08
C THR A 251 -5.63 18.97 -18.05
N LEU A 252 -6.86 19.47 -18.07
CA LEU A 252 -8.07 18.66 -18.12
C LEU A 252 -8.60 18.62 -19.55
N THR A 253 -8.61 17.42 -20.15
CA THR A 253 -9.16 17.21 -21.50
C THR A 253 -10.53 16.51 -21.48
N GLY A 254 -10.92 15.93 -20.34
CA GLY A 254 -12.27 15.42 -20.11
C GLY A 254 -13.25 16.51 -19.65
N ASP A 255 -14.54 16.30 -19.93
CA ASP A 255 -15.62 17.17 -19.44
C ASP A 255 -16.01 16.81 -18.01
N ASN A 256 -15.46 17.53 -17.04
CA ASN A 256 -15.69 17.27 -15.62
C ASN A 256 -17.06 17.78 -15.18
N THR A 257 -17.72 16.98 -14.34
CA THR A 257 -19.12 17.17 -13.92
C THR A 257 -19.28 17.36 -12.41
N TYR A 258 -18.18 17.40 -11.65
CA TYR A 258 -18.23 17.72 -10.23
C TYR A 258 -18.85 19.11 -9.99
N THR A 259 -19.49 19.26 -8.83
CA THR A 259 -20.30 20.45 -8.50
C THR A 259 -19.66 21.34 -7.44
N GLY A 260 -18.62 20.88 -6.75
CA GLY A 260 -17.85 21.71 -5.83
C GLY A 260 -17.01 22.76 -6.55
N ALA A 261 -16.41 23.66 -5.77
CA ALA A 261 -15.61 24.75 -6.30
C ALA A 261 -14.32 24.25 -6.95
N THR A 262 -13.88 24.97 -7.97
CA THR A 262 -12.53 24.86 -8.53
C THR A 262 -11.68 25.99 -7.99
N THR A 263 -10.54 25.67 -7.40
CA THR A 263 -9.60 26.65 -6.84
C THR A 263 -8.25 26.54 -7.54
N ILE A 264 -7.67 27.66 -7.93
CA ILE A 264 -6.33 27.75 -8.53
C ILE A 264 -5.56 28.71 -7.62
N SER A 265 -4.82 28.20 -6.65
CA SER A 265 -4.23 29.07 -5.61
C SER A 265 -2.89 29.67 -6.03
N SER A 266 -2.08 28.94 -6.80
CA SER A 266 -0.86 29.50 -7.41
C SER A 266 -0.40 28.80 -8.70
N GLY A 267 -1.07 27.70 -9.10
CA GLY A 267 -0.77 26.94 -10.31
C GLY A 267 -1.49 27.45 -11.56
N THR A 268 -1.49 26.61 -12.60
CA THR A 268 -2.24 26.79 -13.84
C THR A 268 -3.22 25.64 -14.01
N LEU A 269 -4.49 25.95 -14.24
CA LEU A 269 -5.46 24.99 -14.76
C LEU A 269 -5.66 25.25 -16.24
N GLN A 270 -5.36 24.26 -17.08
CA GLN A 270 -5.67 24.29 -18.49
C GLN A 270 -6.89 23.42 -18.79
N LEU A 271 -7.85 24.00 -19.50
CA LEU A 271 -9.07 23.36 -19.97
C LEU A 271 -8.95 23.10 -21.47
N GLY A 272 -8.89 21.83 -21.84
CA GLY A 272 -8.68 21.37 -23.21
C GLY A 272 -7.23 21.42 -23.68
N ASP A 273 -6.95 20.69 -24.76
CA ASP A 273 -5.65 20.68 -25.45
C ASP A 273 -5.83 20.76 -26.98
N GLY A 274 -6.61 21.75 -27.42
CA GLY A 274 -6.95 21.96 -28.84
C GLY A 274 -8.08 21.07 -29.36
N GLY A 275 -8.77 20.35 -28.46
CA GLY A 275 -9.97 19.56 -28.76
C GLY A 275 -11.28 20.31 -28.48
N THR A 276 -12.41 19.59 -28.50
CA THR A 276 -13.75 20.14 -28.19
C THR A 276 -14.22 19.88 -26.76
N THR A 277 -13.41 19.16 -25.97
CA THR A 277 -13.69 18.78 -24.58
C THR A 277 -12.61 19.33 -23.65
N GLY A 278 -12.92 19.39 -22.36
CA GLY A 278 -12.06 20.00 -21.35
C GLY A 278 -12.84 21.05 -20.58
N GLY A 279 -13.76 20.60 -19.74
CA GLY A 279 -14.73 21.49 -19.10
C GLY A 279 -14.84 21.29 -17.59
N ILE A 280 -15.29 22.34 -16.91
CA ILE A 280 -15.68 22.34 -15.49
C ILE A 280 -17.02 23.09 -15.31
N ALA A 281 -17.92 22.99 -16.30
CA ALA A 281 -19.14 23.80 -16.39
C ALA A 281 -20.09 23.69 -15.19
N ASN A 282 -20.04 22.55 -14.48
CA ASN A 282 -20.86 22.30 -13.29
C ASN A 282 -20.24 22.82 -12.00
N SER A 283 -18.99 23.32 -12.02
CA SER A 283 -18.33 23.82 -10.83
C SER A 283 -19.12 25.02 -10.26
N SER A 284 -19.39 24.98 -8.96
CA SER A 284 -20.20 26.02 -8.28
C SER A 284 -19.52 27.39 -8.22
N ALA A 285 -18.18 27.43 -8.27
CA ALA A 285 -17.38 28.65 -8.29
C ALA A 285 -15.97 28.36 -8.83
N ILE A 286 -15.33 29.39 -9.38
CA ILE A 286 -13.91 29.37 -9.73
C ILE A 286 -13.21 30.46 -8.89
N HIS A 287 -12.33 30.04 -7.98
CA HIS A 287 -11.43 30.94 -7.24
C HIS A 287 -10.06 30.88 -7.90
N ASN A 288 -9.61 31.97 -8.50
CA ASN A 288 -8.38 31.98 -9.29
C ASN A 288 -7.39 33.05 -8.80
N ASP A 289 -6.39 32.60 -8.07
CA ASP A 289 -5.19 33.36 -7.68
C ASP A 289 -3.94 32.95 -8.51
N GLY A 290 -4.12 32.04 -9.49
CA GLY A 290 -3.11 31.60 -10.45
C GLY A 290 -3.53 31.88 -11.90
N SER A 291 -3.39 30.88 -12.78
CA SER A 291 -3.79 30.98 -14.20
C SER A 291 -4.88 29.99 -14.58
N LEU A 292 -5.88 30.45 -15.32
CA LEU A 292 -6.88 29.60 -15.97
C LEU A 292 -6.75 29.78 -17.48
N ASN A 293 -6.40 28.71 -18.19
CA ASN A 293 -6.25 28.68 -19.64
C ASN A 293 -7.37 27.85 -20.26
N VAL A 294 -7.89 28.28 -21.40
CA VAL A 294 -8.86 27.51 -22.19
C VAL A 294 -8.30 27.34 -23.59
N ASN A 295 -8.12 26.09 -24.02
CA ASN A 295 -7.60 25.69 -25.31
C ASN A 295 -8.56 24.70 -25.98
N HIS A 296 -9.63 25.23 -26.56
CA HIS A 296 -10.57 24.46 -27.37
C HIS A 296 -10.46 24.86 -28.84
N SER A 297 -10.70 23.91 -29.74
CA SER A 297 -10.96 24.20 -31.15
C SER A 297 -12.35 24.83 -31.33
N ASN A 298 -12.46 25.82 -32.22
CA ASN A 298 -13.74 26.42 -32.64
C ASN A 298 -14.65 25.44 -33.39
#